data_AF-A0A8T2HSJ3-F1
#
_entry.id   AF-A0A8T2HSJ3-F1
#
_cell.length_a   1.000
_cell.length_b   1.000
_cell.length_c   1.000
_cell.angle_alpha   90.00
_cell.angle_beta   90.00
_cell.angle_gamma   90.00
#
_symmetry.space_group_name_H-M   'P 1'
#
loop_
_entity.id
_entity.type
_entity.pdbx_description
1 polymer ?
#
loop_
_entity_poly.entity_id
_entity_poly.type
_entity_poly.pdbx_seq_one_letter_code
_entity_poly.pdbx_strand_id
1 'polypeptide(L)'
;MARKQKDSGLVVLGINIEGDSPAVKKLVVDQGTRMDYTVAIDAGQQASNKLMAAAGVSGIPFAFIVDSKGIIRHYGHPMDPKFGQMVSAVCSEAKVAAAAAAPKPVTQTKEELAAMSVKELKAILDSWNISFADLNEKFLLVERILERCCKNEN
;
A
#
# COMPACT_ATOMS: atom_id res chain seq x y z
N MET A 1 2.41 17.60 -2.43
CA MET A 1 1.24 16.88 -2.98
C MET A 1 0.43 16.21 -1.88
N ALA A 2 1.01 15.35 -1.05
CA ALA A 2 0.31 14.62 0.03
C ALA A 2 -0.62 15.50 0.90
N ARG A 3 -0.10 16.62 1.43
CA ARG A 3 -0.89 17.54 2.28
C ARG A 3 -2.10 18.18 1.58
N LYS A 4 -2.04 18.40 0.26
CA LYS A 4 -3.15 19.01 -0.50
C LYS A 4 -4.29 18.02 -0.76
N GLN A 5 -4.05 16.72 -0.58
CA GLN A 5 -4.97 15.64 -0.93
C GLN A 5 -5.29 14.73 0.26
N LYS A 6 -5.07 15.20 1.49
CA LYS A 6 -5.40 14.42 2.70
C LYS A 6 -6.86 13.99 2.76
N ASP A 7 -7.76 14.86 2.31
CA ASP A 7 -9.21 14.63 2.36
C ASP A 7 -9.73 13.86 1.12
N SER A 8 -8.84 13.35 0.26
CA SER A 8 -9.21 12.53 -0.90
C SER A 8 -8.99 11.04 -0.69
N GLY A 9 -8.65 10.62 0.53
CA GLY A 9 -8.29 9.23 0.82
C GLY A 9 -6.93 8.83 0.24
N LEU A 10 -6.08 9.79 -0.15
CA LEU A 10 -4.75 9.51 -0.66
C LEU A 10 -3.86 8.99 0.48
N VAL A 11 -3.35 7.77 0.31
CA VAL A 11 -2.29 7.20 1.14
C VAL A 11 -0.96 7.31 0.40
N VAL A 12 0.07 7.83 1.07
CA VAL A 12 1.43 7.89 0.53
C VAL A 12 2.31 6.95 1.34
N LEU A 13 3.09 6.12 0.66
CA LEU A 13 4.05 5.18 1.25
C LEU A 13 5.43 5.45 0.65
N GLY A 14 6.42 5.74 1.50
CA GLY A 14 7.83 5.79 1.10
C GLY A 14 8.46 4.41 1.28
N ILE A 15 8.97 3.81 0.21
CA ILE A 15 9.60 2.50 0.28
C ILE A 15 11.12 2.68 0.26
N ASN A 16 11.78 2.25 1.33
CA ASN A 16 13.23 2.20 1.42
C ASN A 16 13.73 0.83 0.94
N ILE A 17 14.42 0.81 -0.19
CA ILE A 17 14.97 -0.41 -0.81
C ILE A 17 16.37 -0.79 -0.32
N GLU A 18 17.01 0.08 0.46
CA GLU A 18 18.39 -0.11 0.95
C GLU A 18 18.48 -0.88 2.28
N GLY A 19 17.38 -1.53 2.73
CA GLY A 19 17.33 -2.31 3.97
C GLY A 19 17.22 -1.45 5.26
N ASP A 20 17.09 -2.09 6.43
CA ASP A 20 17.00 -1.34 7.70
C ASP A 20 18.36 -0.69 8.01
N SER A 21 18.37 0.63 8.06
CA SER A 21 19.56 1.41 8.39
C SER A 21 19.22 2.44 9.46
N PRO A 22 20.08 2.63 10.48
CA PRO A 22 19.99 3.75 11.42
C PRO A 22 19.86 5.11 10.71
N ALA A 23 20.39 5.24 9.50
CA ALA A 23 20.28 6.44 8.69
C ALA A 23 18.83 6.75 8.26
N VAL A 24 18.02 5.73 7.95
CA VAL A 24 16.61 5.90 7.58
C VAL A 24 15.79 6.36 8.78
N LYS A 25 15.99 5.72 9.94
CA LYS A 25 15.35 6.12 11.21
C LYS A 25 15.73 7.56 11.57
N LYS A 26 17.01 7.90 11.45
CA LYS A 26 17.48 9.28 11.68
C LYS A 26 16.86 10.27 10.70
N LEU A 27 16.78 9.93 9.41
CA LEU A 27 16.15 10.79 8.39
C LEU A 27 14.66 11.02 8.68
N VAL A 28 13.95 9.99 9.14
CA VAL A 28 12.55 10.11 9.58
C VAL A 28 12.42 11.06 10.76
N VAL A 29 13.28 10.91 11.76
CA VAL A 29 13.32 11.79 12.94
C VAL A 29 13.68 13.23 12.57
N ASP A 30 14.70 13.43 11.74
CA ASP A 30 15.19 14.76 11.32
C ASP A 30 14.17 15.52 10.45
N GLN A 31 13.42 14.79 9.61
CA GLN A 31 12.35 15.38 8.83
C GLN A 31 11.13 15.68 9.70
N GLY A 32 10.89 14.88 10.75
CA GLY A 32 9.86 15.09 11.75
C GLY A 32 8.50 15.35 11.11
N THR A 33 7.87 16.46 11.50
CA THR A 33 6.54 16.84 11.00
C THR A 33 6.48 17.14 9.51
N ARG A 34 7.62 17.27 8.80
CA ARG A 34 7.65 17.49 7.35
C ARG A 34 7.31 16.22 6.57
N MET A 35 7.55 15.03 7.13
CA MET A 35 7.12 13.76 6.56
C MET A 35 5.84 13.28 7.23
N ASP A 36 4.76 13.38 6.49
CA ASP A 36 3.41 13.03 6.94
C ASP A 36 2.88 11.87 6.10
N TYR A 37 3.72 10.85 5.99
CA TYR A 37 3.47 9.62 5.24
C TYR A 37 4.28 8.48 5.85
N THR A 38 3.78 7.26 5.73
CA THR A 38 4.43 6.08 6.30
C THR A 38 5.66 5.70 5.47
N VAL A 39 6.75 5.35 6.15
CA VAL A 39 7.96 4.80 5.51
C VAL A 39 8.05 3.31 5.83
N ALA A 40 8.13 2.48 4.80
CA ALA A 40 8.31 1.04 4.89
C ALA A 40 9.73 0.65 4.46
N ILE A 41 10.29 -0.38 5.10
CA ILE A 41 11.59 -0.95 4.74
C ILE A 41 11.36 -2.21 3.92
N ASP A 42 11.81 -2.22 2.67
CA ASP A 42 11.76 -3.39 1.79
C ASP A 42 13.02 -4.23 1.93
N ALA A 43 13.21 -4.83 3.11
CA ALA A 43 14.43 -5.59 3.45
C ALA A 43 14.67 -6.79 2.50
N GLY A 44 13.62 -7.35 1.90
CA GLY A 44 13.69 -8.45 0.95
C GLY A 44 13.73 -8.02 -0.52
N GLN A 45 13.78 -6.72 -0.82
CA GLN A 45 13.68 -6.15 -2.18
C GLN A 45 12.45 -6.64 -2.96
N GLN A 46 11.38 -7.06 -2.27
CA GLN A 46 10.21 -7.62 -2.93
C GLN A 46 9.42 -6.56 -3.67
N ALA A 47 9.23 -5.38 -3.06
CA ALA A 47 8.55 -4.27 -3.70
C ALA A 47 9.40 -3.73 -4.85
N SER A 48 10.72 -3.62 -4.66
CA SER A 48 11.67 -3.25 -5.71
C SER A 48 11.56 -4.19 -6.92
N ASN A 49 11.60 -5.51 -6.69
CA ASN A 49 11.53 -6.49 -7.78
C ASN A 49 10.18 -6.49 -8.51
N LYS A 50 9.06 -6.49 -7.77
CA LYS A 50 7.73 -6.58 -8.38
C LYS A 50 7.29 -5.30 -9.08
N LEU A 51 7.76 -4.14 -8.61
CA LEU A 51 7.35 -2.85 -9.18
C LEU A 51 8.44 -2.28 -10.08
N MET A 52 9.65 -2.08 -9.55
CA MET A 52 10.72 -1.43 -10.30
C MET A 52 11.28 -2.33 -11.39
N ALA A 53 11.61 -3.60 -11.09
CA ALA A 53 12.16 -4.49 -12.11
C ALA A 53 11.12 -4.83 -13.20
N ALA A 54 9.86 -5.09 -12.81
CA ALA A 54 8.77 -5.31 -13.77
C ALA A 54 8.50 -4.09 -14.67
N ALA A 55 8.67 -2.87 -14.14
CA ALA A 55 8.55 -1.64 -14.90
C ALA A 55 9.84 -1.25 -15.66
N GLY A 56 10.92 -2.04 -15.56
CA GLY A 56 12.21 -1.77 -16.20
C GLY A 56 12.95 -0.55 -15.64
N VAL A 57 12.72 -0.21 -14.38
CA VAL A 57 13.21 1.00 -13.72
C VAL A 57 14.48 0.70 -12.94
N SER A 58 15.56 1.46 -13.18
CA SER A 58 16.84 1.31 -12.48
C SER A 58 17.26 2.53 -11.64
N GLY A 59 16.44 3.59 -11.58
CA GLY A 59 16.82 4.87 -10.96
C GLY A 59 15.81 5.38 -9.92
N ILE A 60 16.33 6.02 -8.87
CA ILE A 60 15.57 6.78 -7.86
C ILE A 60 15.77 8.29 -8.05
N PRO A 61 14.77 9.14 -7.75
CA PRO A 61 13.47 8.80 -7.18
C PRO A 61 12.44 8.37 -8.24
N PHE A 62 11.62 7.38 -7.88
CA PHE A 62 10.55 6.85 -8.73
C PHE A 62 9.31 6.56 -7.89
N ALA A 63 8.12 6.73 -8.47
CA ALA A 63 6.87 6.54 -7.77
C ALA A 63 5.80 5.90 -8.65
N PHE A 64 4.89 5.18 -8.01
CA PHE A 64 3.73 4.54 -8.62
C PHE A 64 2.45 5.13 -8.03
N ILE A 65 1.42 5.30 -8.86
CA ILE A 65 0.07 5.68 -8.46
C ILE A 65 -0.80 4.43 -8.60
N VAL A 66 -1.28 3.93 -7.46
CA VAL A 66 -2.12 2.73 -7.38
C VAL A 66 -3.51 3.15 -6.91
N ASP A 67 -4.56 2.66 -7.57
CA ASP A 67 -5.93 2.91 -7.15
C ASP A 67 -6.38 1.96 -6.02
N SER A 68 -7.61 2.14 -5.53
CA SER A 68 -8.18 1.32 -4.45
C SER A 68 -8.40 -0.15 -4.83
N LYS A 69 -8.32 -0.50 -6.11
CA LYS A 69 -8.40 -1.88 -6.61
C LYS A 69 -7.02 -2.53 -6.75
N GLY A 70 -5.96 -1.82 -6.40
CA GLY A 70 -4.59 -2.31 -6.55
C GLY A 70 -4.03 -2.19 -7.96
N ILE A 71 -4.68 -1.42 -8.85
CA ILE A 71 -4.24 -1.25 -10.23
C ILE A 71 -3.30 -0.04 -10.34
N ILE A 72 -2.15 -0.23 -10.99
CA ILE A 72 -1.22 0.86 -11.29
C ILE A 72 -1.84 1.74 -12.39
N ARG A 73 -2.20 2.96 -12.02
CA ARG A 73 -2.80 3.97 -12.93
C ARG A 73 -1.76 4.82 -13.63
N HIS A 74 -0.61 5.01 -13.00
CA HIS A 74 0.51 5.77 -13.55
C HIS A 74 1.79 5.47 -12.77
N TYR A 75 2.95 5.75 -13.36
CA TYR A 75 4.24 5.65 -12.70
C TYR A 75 5.25 6.61 -13.33
N GLY A 76 6.26 7.04 -12.57
CA GLY A 76 7.30 7.94 -13.08
C GLY A 76 8.02 8.72 -11.99
N HIS A 77 8.71 9.79 -12.38
CA HIS A 77 9.45 10.63 -11.45
C HIS A 77 8.49 11.52 -10.63
N PRO A 78 8.51 11.47 -9.28
CA PRO A 78 7.52 12.15 -8.44
C PRO A 78 7.56 13.67 -8.51
N MET A 79 8.67 14.26 -8.96
CA MET A 79 8.81 15.71 -9.16
C MET A 79 8.34 16.18 -10.54
N ASP A 80 7.94 15.27 -11.45
CA ASP A 80 7.36 15.67 -12.74
C ASP A 80 5.99 16.35 -12.48
N PRO A 81 5.75 17.56 -13.03
CA PRO A 81 4.43 18.20 -12.95
C PRO A 81 3.27 17.30 -13.40
N LYS A 82 3.49 16.45 -14.41
CA LYS A 82 2.48 15.49 -14.91
C LYS A 82 2.12 14.45 -13.87
N PHE A 83 3.09 14.01 -13.07
CA PHE A 83 2.83 13.05 -11.99
C PHE A 83 1.81 13.63 -11.00
N GLY A 84 1.98 14.90 -10.63
CA GLY A 84 1.03 15.60 -9.75
C GLY A 84 -0.38 15.69 -10.28
N GLN A 85 -0.51 15.96 -11.58
CA GLN A 85 -1.81 16.01 -12.26
C GLN A 85 -2.49 14.64 -12.24
N MET A 86 -1.73 13.56 -12.48
CA MET A 86 -2.25 12.20 -12.41
C MET A 86 -2.72 11.81 -11.00
N VAL A 87 -1.99 12.21 -9.96
CA VAL A 87 -2.44 11.98 -8.57
C VAL A 87 -3.77 12.68 -8.33
N SER A 88 -3.93 13.93 -8.76
CA SER A 88 -5.19 14.67 -8.62
C SER A 88 -6.34 14.07 -9.42
N ALA A 89 -6.08 13.58 -10.64
CA ALA A 89 -7.09 12.91 -11.46
C ALA A 89 -7.60 11.62 -10.79
N VAL A 90 -6.69 10.73 -10.38
CA VAL A 90 -7.03 9.46 -9.72
C VAL A 90 -7.76 9.70 -8.39
N CYS A 91 -7.32 10.68 -7.60
CA CYS A 91 -8.01 11.04 -6.35
C CYS A 91 -9.40 11.63 -6.59
N SER A 92 -9.61 12.34 -7.70
CA SER A 92 -10.92 12.87 -8.07
C SER A 92 -11.87 11.74 -8.50
N GLU A 93 -11.38 10.79 -9.30
CA GLU A 93 -12.13 9.56 -9.63
C GLU A 93 -12.48 8.75 -8.38
N ALA A 94 -11.54 8.61 -7.45
CA ALA A 94 -11.75 7.92 -6.19
C ALA A 94 -12.78 8.62 -5.30
N LYS A 95 -12.78 9.97 -5.24
CA LYS A 95 -13.80 10.75 -4.52
C LYS A 95 -15.21 10.54 -5.08
N VAL A 96 -15.35 10.35 -6.39
CA VAL A 96 -16.65 10.03 -7.02
C VAL A 96 -17.11 8.61 -6.67
N ALA A 97 -16.17 7.69 -6.45
CA ALA A 97 -16.45 6.32 -5.99
C ALA A 97 -16.60 6.19 -4.44
N ALA A 98 -16.22 7.21 -3.67
CA ALA A 98 -16.09 7.17 -2.20
C ALA A 98 -17.42 7.26 -1.41
N ALA A 99 -18.51 6.71 -1.94
CA ALA A 99 -19.65 6.30 -1.10
C ALA A 99 -19.45 4.91 -0.48
N ALA A 100 -18.42 4.16 -0.90
CA ALA A 100 -18.04 2.89 -0.28
C ALA A 100 -16.72 3.08 0.49
N ALA A 101 -16.76 2.80 1.79
CA ALA A 101 -15.66 2.95 2.73
C ALA A 101 -14.36 2.33 2.18
N ALA A 102 -13.30 3.14 2.08
CA ALA A 102 -11.98 2.68 1.69
C ALA A 102 -11.51 1.58 2.67
N PRO A 103 -11.10 0.39 2.19
CA PRO A 103 -10.51 -0.61 3.05
C PRO A 103 -9.22 -0.03 3.64
N LYS A 104 -9.10 -0.03 4.96
CA LYS A 104 -7.85 0.34 5.65
C LYS A 104 -6.74 -0.53 5.07
N PRO A 105 -5.59 0.04 4.65
CA PRO A 105 -4.50 -0.76 4.12
C PRO A 105 -4.14 -1.83 5.16
N VAL A 106 -4.09 -3.09 4.74
CA VAL A 106 -3.67 -4.20 5.58
C VAL A 106 -2.17 -4.04 5.80
N THR A 107 -1.79 -3.21 6.76
CA THR A 107 -0.41 -3.06 7.27
C THR A 107 0.00 -4.21 8.18
N GLN A 108 -0.87 -5.22 8.29
CA GLN A 108 -0.89 -6.12 9.42
C GLN A 108 0.03 -7.32 9.19
N THR A 109 1.04 -7.42 10.04
CA THR A 109 1.83 -8.65 10.18
C THR A 109 0.93 -9.81 10.59
N LYS A 110 1.43 -11.05 10.50
CA LYS A 110 0.67 -12.24 10.89
C LYS A 110 0.08 -12.12 12.31
N GLU A 111 0.81 -11.45 13.20
CA GLU A 111 0.43 -11.18 14.59
C GLU A 111 -0.73 -10.20 14.70
N GLU A 112 -0.75 -9.14 13.88
CA GLU A 112 -1.82 -8.14 13.87
C GLU A 112 -3.12 -8.71 13.27
N LEU A 113 -3.03 -9.52 12.21
CA LEU A 113 -4.17 -10.25 11.65
C LEU A 113 -4.71 -11.28 12.65
N ALA A 114 -3.83 -11.94 13.41
CA ALA A 114 -4.22 -12.85 14.48
C ALA A 114 -4.86 -12.13 15.68
N ALA A 115 -4.59 -10.83 15.89
CA ALA A 115 -5.22 -10.02 16.92
C ALA A 115 -6.62 -9.51 16.52
N MET A 116 -6.94 -9.43 15.23
CA MET A 116 -8.25 -8.99 14.75
C MET A 116 -9.39 -9.95 15.13
N SER A 117 -10.62 -9.44 15.13
CA SER A 117 -11.80 -10.28 15.29
C SER A 117 -12.10 -11.08 14.02
N VAL A 118 -12.74 -12.25 14.18
CA VAL A 118 -13.17 -13.10 13.04
C VAL A 118 -14.10 -12.33 12.09
N LYS A 119 -14.89 -11.39 12.62
CA LYS A 119 -15.79 -10.54 11.83
C LYS A 119 -15.02 -9.63 10.88
N GLU A 120 -13.92 -9.05 11.34
CA GLU A 120 -13.08 -8.17 10.52
C GLU A 120 -12.33 -8.96 9.45
N LEU A 121 -11.78 -10.13 9.79
CA LEU A 121 -11.10 -11.00 8.82
C LEU A 121 -12.06 -11.45 7.70
N LYS A 122 -13.31 -11.79 8.06
CA LYS A 122 -14.35 -12.12 7.07
C LYS A 122 -14.71 -10.92 6.21
N ALA A 123 -14.83 -9.72 6.78
CA ALA A 123 -15.11 -8.50 6.02
C ALA A 123 -13.99 -8.17 5.02
N ILE A 124 -12.72 -8.43 5.38
CA ILE A 124 -11.59 -8.28 4.46
C ILE A 124 -11.73 -9.28 3.29
N LEU A 125 -11.97 -10.56 3.57
CA LEU A 125 -12.14 -11.58 2.53
C LEU A 125 -13.34 -11.29 1.62
N ASP A 126 -14.45 -10.83 2.20
CA ASP A 126 -15.66 -10.43 1.47
C ASP A 126 -15.39 -9.23 0.56
N SER A 127 -14.64 -8.23 1.05
CA SER A 127 -14.23 -7.07 0.24
C SER A 127 -13.33 -7.45 -0.95
N TRP A 128 -12.62 -8.58 -0.84
CA TRP A 128 -11.79 -9.14 -1.91
C TRP A 128 -12.54 -10.16 -2.76
N ASN A 129 -13.84 -10.35 -2.51
CA ASN A 129 -14.71 -11.31 -3.18
C ASN A 129 -14.18 -12.76 -3.09
N ILE A 130 -13.57 -13.11 -1.96
CA ILE A 130 -13.02 -14.44 -1.66
C ILE A 130 -14.00 -15.22 -0.79
N SER A 131 -14.40 -16.40 -1.26
CA SER A 131 -15.21 -17.32 -0.46
C SER A 131 -14.43 -17.86 0.74
N PHE A 132 -15.07 -17.78 1.92
CA PHE A 132 -14.57 -18.30 3.19
C PHE A 132 -15.50 -19.37 3.80
N ALA A 133 -16.40 -19.94 3.00
CA ALA A 133 -17.34 -20.98 3.45
C ALA A 133 -16.65 -22.22 4.04
N ASP A 134 -15.44 -22.53 3.55
CA ASP A 134 -14.64 -23.67 4.00
C ASP A 134 -13.67 -23.32 5.16
N LEU A 135 -13.63 -22.06 5.60
CA LEU A 135 -12.67 -21.55 6.59
C LEU A 135 -13.35 -21.38 7.96
N ASN A 136 -13.45 -22.48 8.71
CA ASN A 136 -14.10 -22.51 10.02
C ASN A 136 -13.21 -22.01 11.17
N GLU A 137 -11.89 -22.01 10.97
CA GLU A 137 -10.94 -21.58 11.99
C GLU A 137 -10.38 -20.19 11.70
N LYS A 138 -10.19 -19.40 12.77
CA LYS A 138 -9.63 -18.04 12.68
C LYS A 138 -8.25 -18.04 12.01
N PHE A 139 -7.40 -19.01 12.32
CA PHE A 139 -6.07 -19.12 11.73
C PHE A 139 -6.13 -19.33 10.21
N LEU A 140 -7.08 -20.13 9.71
CA LEU A 140 -7.27 -20.35 8.27
C LEU A 140 -7.71 -19.08 7.52
N LEU A 141 -8.49 -18.20 8.17
CA LEU A 141 -8.84 -16.89 7.62
C LEU A 141 -7.59 -16.00 7.50
N VAL A 142 -6.75 -15.97 8.54
CA VAL A 142 -5.48 -15.22 8.54
C VAL A 142 -4.54 -15.76 7.47
N GLU A 143 -4.36 -17.08 7.38
CA GLU A 143 -3.52 -17.67 6.33
C GLU A 143 -4.06 -17.42 4.94
N ARG A 144 -5.38 -17.47 4.71
CA ARG A 144 -5.94 -17.15 3.39
C ARG A 144 -5.68 -15.69 3.01
N ILE A 145 -5.78 -14.77 3.97
CA ILE A 145 -5.48 -13.35 3.77
C ILE A 145 -4.00 -13.16 3.43
N LEU A 146 -3.11 -13.78 4.20
CA LEU A 146 -1.66 -13.74 3.96
C LEU A 146 -1.29 -14.40 2.64
N GLU A 147 -1.84 -15.58 2.33
CA GLU A 147 -1.64 -16.25 1.06
C GLU A 147 -2.10 -15.40 -0.10
N ARG A 148 -3.21 -14.65 0.00
CA ARG A 148 -3.62 -13.74 -1.08
C ARG A 148 -2.60 -12.63 -1.27
N CYS A 149 -2.11 -12.04 -0.18
CA CYS A 149 -1.07 -11.02 -0.21
C CYS A 149 0.25 -11.56 -0.80
N CYS A 150 0.58 -12.83 -0.56
CA CYS A 150 1.79 -13.50 -1.04
C CYS A 150 1.63 -14.35 -2.33
N LYS A 151 0.42 -14.61 -2.83
CA LYS A 151 0.17 -15.39 -4.07
C LYS A 151 -0.25 -14.51 -5.25
N ASN A 152 -0.49 -13.23 -5.04
CA ASN A 152 -0.45 -12.22 -6.11
C ASN A 152 0.97 -12.02 -6.70
N GLU A 153 1.92 -12.90 -6.33
CA GLU A 153 3.33 -12.89 -6.71
C GLU A 153 3.66 -13.70 -7.97
N ASN A 154 2.67 -14.24 -8.70
CA ASN A 154 2.88 -14.96 -9.95
C ASN A 154 2.24 -14.26 -11.15
#